data_AF-A0A968MBJ2-F1
#
_entry.id   AF-A0A968MBJ2-F1
#
_cell.length_a   1.000
_cell.length_b   1.000
_cell.length_c   1.000
_cell.angle_alpha   90.00
_cell.angle_beta   90.00
_cell.angle_gamma   90.00
#
_symmetry.space_group_name_H-M   'P 1'
#
loop_
_entity.id
_entity.type
_entity.pdbx_description
1 polymer ?
#
loop_
_entity_poly.entity_id
_entity_poly.type
_entity_poly.pdbx_seq_one_letter_code
_entity_poly.pdbx_strand_id
1 'polypeptide(L)'
;MTTTSQDKNTSKAAAYTTREGWDQRYTQHSGMKAAGTFVHTDNGNRQFYRTKCDALDRVIKATGTTLQHKVVLDAAGGTGRYVPYFLKRGVDHIT
;
A
#
# COMPACT_ATOMS: atom_id res chain seq x y z
N MET A 1 17.21 -40.59 33.01
CA MET A 1 16.23 -39.52 32.78
C MET A 1 16.91 -38.49 31.90
N THR A 2 16.67 -38.54 30.59
CA THR A 2 17.38 -37.71 29.61
C THR A 2 16.41 -36.66 29.12
N THR A 3 16.74 -35.40 29.39
CA THR A 3 16.00 -34.20 29.03
C THR A 3 16.04 -34.00 27.52
N THR A 4 14.88 -34.07 26.86
CA THR A 4 14.74 -33.68 25.46
C THR A 4 14.71 -32.16 25.38
N SER A 5 15.76 -31.63 24.76
CA SER A 5 15.98 -30.21 24.47
C SER A 5 14.78 -29.58 23.78
N GLN A 6 14.36 -28.40 24.25
CA GLN A 6 13.44 -27.53 23.51
C GLN A 6 14.12 -27.12 22.21
N ASP A 7 13.58 -27.59 21.09
CA ASP A 7 13.92 -27.05 19.77
C ASP A 7 13.50 -25.59 19.73
N LYS A 8 14.49 -24.70 19.93
CA LYS A 8 14.37 -23.29 19.59
C LYS A 8 14.16 -23.22 18.09
N ASN A 9 12.89 -23.11 17.68
CA ASN A 9 12.52 -22.72 16.32
C ASN A 9 12.97 -21.26 16.09
N THR A 10 14.27 -21.09 15.90
CA THR A 10 14.90 -19.86 15.45
C THR A 10 14.72 -19.81 13.94
N SER A 11 13.50 -19.49 13.49
CA SER A 11 13.36 -18.98 12.13
C SER A 11 14.17 -17.69 12.10
N LYS A 12 15.43 -17.76 11.66
CA LYS A 12 16.21 -16.58 11.30
C LYS A 12 15.41 -15.90 10.19
N ALA A 13 14.54 -14.96 10.54
CA ALA A 13 14.03 -13.99 9.60
C ALA A 13 15.29 -13.35 9.01
N ALA A 14 15.58 -13.62 7.75
CA ALA A 14 16.68 -12.99 7.06
C ALA A 14 16.50 -11.48 7.24
N ALA A 15 17.46 -10.83 7.89
CA ALA A 15 17.40 -9.42 8.21
C ALA A 15 17.66 -8.63 6.91
N TYR A 16 16.65 -8.53 6.06
CA TYR A 16 16.69 -7.67 4.89
C TYR A 16 16.59 -6.21 5.34
N THR A 17 17.33 -5.32 4.67
CA THR A 17 17.03 -3.89 4.74
C THR A 17 15.64 -3.63 4.17
N THR A 18 15.01 -2.53 4.55
CA THR A 18 13.68 -2.13 4.01
C THR A 18 13.70 -2.01 2.49
N ARG A 19 14.83 -1.58 1.93
CA ARG A 19 15.06 -1.52 0.48
C ARG A 19 15.10 -2.90 -0.15
N GLU A 20 15.91 -3.81 0.37
CA GLU A 20 16.01 -5.18 -0.17
C GLU A 20 14.68 -5.93 -0.05
N GLY A 21 13.98 -5.76 1.09
CA GLY A 21 12.65 -6.31 1.29
C GLY A 21 11.65 -5.75 0.28
N TRP A 22 11.71 -4.45 -0.01
CA TRP A 22 10.91 -3.86 -1.08
C TRP A 22 11.30 -4.48 -2.43
N ASP A 23 12.57 -4.50 -2.81
CA ASP A 23 12.98 -4.96 -4.14
C ASP A 23 12.64 -6.44 -4.40
N GLN A 24 12.71 -7.30 -3.38
CA GLN A 24 12.44 -8.74 -3.49
C GLN A 24 10.99 -9.14 -3.25
N ARG A 25 10.11 -8.18 -2.93
CA ARG A 25 8.75 -8.44 -2.43
C ARG A 25 7.89 -9.35 -3.30
N TYR A 26 7.97 -9.24 -4.62
CA TYR A 26 7.18 -10.06 -5.54
C TYR A 26 7.73 -11.48 -5.69
N THR A 27 9.05 -11.63 -5.57
CA THR A 27 9.72 -12.93 -5.62
C THR A 27 9.46 -13.72 -4.34
N GLN A 28 9.46 -13.06 -3.19
CA GLN A 28 9.18 -13.68 -1.88
C GLN A 28 7.69 -13.99 -1.68
N HIS A 29 6.80 -13.27 -2.39
CA HIS A 29 5.35 -13.44 -2.30
C HIS A 29 4.73 -13.56 -3.70
N SER A 30 4.87 -14.74 -4.31
CA SER A 30 4.45 -15.02 -5.70
C SER A 30 2.95 -14.82 -6.00
N GLY A 31 2.11 -14.67 -4.96
CA GLY A 31 0.69 -14.34 -5.10
C GLY A 31 0.35 -12.86 -4.91
N MET A 32 1.35 -12.01 -4.65
CA MET A 32 1.12 -10.60 -4.31
C MET A 32 0.75 -9.79 -5.56
N LYS A 33 -0.49 -9.31 -5.61
CA LYS A 33 -1.01 -8.52 -6.73
C LYS A 33 -0.69 -7.02 -6.63
N ALA A 34 -0.28 -6.55 -5.46
CA ALA A 34 0.05 -5.16 -5.22
C ALA A 34 1.04 -5.05 -4.05
N ALA A 35 1.98 -4.11 -4.15
CA ALA A 35 2.94 -3.82 -3.11
C ALA A 35 2.58 -2.54 -2.34
N GLY A 36 2.86 -2.52 -1.04
CA GLY A 36 2.48 -1.40 -0.17
C GLY A 36 1.00 -1.41 0.21
N THR A 37 0.39 -2.59 0.29
CA THR A 37 -1.06 -2.74 0.46
C THR A 37 -1.43 -3.51 1.73
N PHE A 38 -2.66 -3.33 2.20
CA PHE A 38 -3.17 -3.96 3.43
C PHE A 38 -3.20 -5.49 3.35
N VAL A 39 -3.46 -6.05 2.16
CA VAL A 39 -3.43 -7.50 1.92
C VAL A 39 -2.74 -7.84 0.59
N HIS A 40 -2.43 -9.11 0.37
CA HIS A 40 -1.85 -9.58 -0.90
C HIS A 40 -2.89 -9.79 -2.03
N THR A 41 -4.18 -9.60 -1.75
CA THR A 41 -5.27 -9.81 -2.72
C THR A 41 -5.77 -8.50 -3.33
N ASP A 42 -6.11 -8.55 -4.63
CA ASP A 42 -6.61 -7.37 -5.35
C ASP A 42 -7.94 -6.84 -4.77
N ASN A 43 -8.85 -7.75 -4.41
CA ASN A 43 -10.14 -7.40 -3.84
C ASN A 43 -10.02 -6.69 -2.49
N GLY A 44 -9.20 -7.21 -1.58
CA GLY A 44 -9.04 -6.57 -0.26
C GLY A 44 -8.35 -5.21 -0.38
N ASN A 45 -7.39 -5.08 -1.30
CA ASN A 45 -6.76 -3.80 -1.59
C ASN A 45 -7.75 -2.81 -2.18
N ARG A 46 -8.60 -3.23 -3.12
CA ARG A 46 -9.66 -2.37 -3.68
C ARG A 46 -10.57 -1.81 -2.58
N GLN A 47 -11.00 -2.66 -1.64
CA GLN A 47 -11.84 -2.21 -0.53
C GLN A 47 -11.08 -1.23 0.39
N PHE A 48 -9.84 -1.54 0.71
CA PHE A 48 -9.00 -0.65 1.52
C PHE A 48 -8.82 0.72 0.88
N TYR A 49 -8.52 0.78 -0.43
CA TYR A 49 -8.40 2.04 -1.16
C TYR A 49 -9.73 2.80 -1.22
N ARG A 50 -10.86 2.11 -1.37
CA ARG A 50 -12.18 2.74 -1.31
C ARG A 50 -12.39 3.47 0.02
N THR A 51 -12.12 2.81 1.15
CA THR A 51 -12.25 3.44 2.47
C THR A 51 -11.34 4.66 2.62
N LYS A 52 -10.12 4.63 2.07
CA LYS A 52 -9.23 5.80 2.10
C LYS A 52 -9.74 6.95 1.22
N CYS A 53 -10.28 6.66 0.04
CA CYS A 53 -10.93 7.65 -0.81
C CYS A 53 -12.11 8.32 -0.09
N ASP A 54 -12.93 7.55 0.62
CA ASP A 54 -14.05 8.08 1.41
C ASP A 54 -13.55 9.00 2.55
N ALA A 55 -12.42 8.65 3.17
CA ALA A 55 -11.79 9.49 4.19
C ALA A 55 -11.23 10.80 3.60
N LEU A 56 -10.58 10.73 2.44
CA LEU A 56 -10.10 11.92 1.72
C LEU A 56 -11.24 12.85 1.34
N ASP A 57 -12.36 12.31 0.85
CA ASP A 57 -13.55 13.11 0.52
C ASP A 57 -14.08 13.87 1.75
N ARG A 58 -14.04 13.27 2.94
CA ARG A 58 -14.42 13.95 4.19
C ARG A 58 -13.48 15.10 4.51
N VAL A 59 -12.16 14.91 4.36
CA VAL A 59 -11.16 15.96 4.61
C VAL A 59 -11.31 17.10 3.61
N ILE A 60 -11.45 16.78 2.32
CA ILE A 60 -11.64 17.77 1.25
C ILE A 60 -12.90 18.60 1.52
N LYS A 61 -14.01 17.93 1.86
CA LYS A 61 -15.26 18.61 2.22
C LYS A 61 -15.11 19.49 3.45
N ALA A 62 -14.49 18.99 4.52
CA ALA A 62 -14.32 19.72 5.77
C ALA A 62 -13.43 20.96 5.61
N THR A 63 -12.45 20.89 4.72
CA THR A 63 -11.50 21.98 4.46
C THR A 63 -11.94 22.94 3.35
N GLY A 64 -12.97 22.58 2.57
CA GLY A 64 -13.36 23.34 1.37
C GLY A 64 -12.32 23.29 0.25
N THR A 65 -11.40 22.32 0.28
CA THR A 65 -10.34 22.19 -0.72
C THR A 65 -10.94 21.86 -2.09
N THR A 66 -10.42 22.50 -3.15
CA THR A 66 -10.79 22.16 -4.54
C THR A 66 -9.62 21.48 -5.25
N LEU A 67 -9.91 20.35 -5.90
CA LEU A 67 -8.93 19.56 -6.65
C LEU A 67 -8.91 19.87 -8.15
N GLN A 68 -9.87 20.63 -8.67
CA GLN A 68 -9.91 21.01 -10.08
C GLN A 68 -8.70 21.87 -10.46
N HIS A 69 -8.12 21.55 -11.61
CA HIS A 69 -6.96 22.23 -12.19
C HIS A 69 -5.74 22.28 -11.27
N LYS A 70 -5.57 21.21 -10.47
CA LYS A 70 -4.42 21.04 -9.58
C LYS A 70 -3.44 20.03 -10.14
N VAL A 71 -2.23 20.10 -9.60
CA VAL A 71 -1.19 19.08 -9.72
C VAL A 71 -1.10 18.36 -8.37
N VAL A 72 -1.14 17.04 -8.40
CA VAL A 72 -1.06 16.19 -7.20
C VAL A 72 0.23 15.39 -7.23
N LEU A 73 0.94 15.33 -6.09
CA LEU A 73 2.05 14.42 -5.88
C LEU A 73 1.53 13.13 -5.23
N ASP A 74 1.64 11.99 -5.94
CA ASP A 74 1.35 10.64 -5.45
C ASP A 74 2.64 9.98 -4.92
N ALA A 75 3.12 10.53 -3.80
CA ALA A 75 4.28 9.98 -3.11
C ALA A 75 3.98 8.54 -2.64
N ALA A 76 4.76 7.59 -3.15
CA ALA A 76 4.54 6.14 -2.97
C ALA A 76 3.24 5.60 -3.59
N GLY A 77 2.93 6.04 -4.83
CA GLY A 77 1.72 5.62 -5.56
C GLY A 77 1.52 4.12 -5.78
N GLY A 78 2.56 3.30 -5.61
CA GLY A 78 2.45 1.83 -5.59
C GLY A 78 1.81 1.27 -6.87
N THR A 79 0.54 0.85 -6.79
CA THR A 79 -0.23 0.34 -7.94
C THR A 79 -1.09 1.39 -8.65
N GLY A 80 -0.94 2.67 -8.32
CA GLY A 80 -1.66 3.78 -8.96
C GLY A 80 -3.15 3.83 -8.63
N ARG A 81 -3.58 3.23 -7.51
CA ARG A 81 -5.01 3.11 -7.16
C ARG A 81 -5.71 4.45 -6.89
N TYR A 82 -4.96 5.50 -6.55
CA TYR A 82 -5.48 6.85 -6.39
C TYR A 82 -5.54 7.66 -7.68
N VAL A 83 -4.81 7.25 -8.72
CA VAL A 83 -4.78 7.98 -10.01
C VAL A 83 -6.20 8.19 -10.55
N PRO A 84 -7.08 7.17 -10.65
CA PRO A 84 -8.45 7.39 -11.12
C PRO A 84 -9.30 8.24 -10.17
N TYR A 85 -9.02 8.23 -8.86
CA TYR A 85 -9.73 9.02 -7.87
C TYR A 85 -9.50 10.52 -8.07
N PHE A 86 -8.25 10.92 -8.29
CA PHE A 86 -7.85 12.31 -8.51
C PHE A 86 -8.25 12.82 -9.89
N LEU A 87 -8.03 12.04 -10.96
CA LEU A 87 -8.41 12.43 -12.32
C LEU A 87 -9.92 12.69 -12.45
N LYS A 88 -10.77 11.85 -11.83
CA LYS A 88 -12.24 12.06 -11.81
C LYS A 88 -12.68 13.35 -11.12
N ARG A 89 -11.81 13.96 -10.31
CA ARG A 89 -12.07 15.22 -9.59
C ARG A 89 -11.47 16.45 -10.29
N GLY A 90 -10.97 16.27 -11.51
CA GLY A 90 -10.47 17.35 -12.36
C GLY A 90 -9.03 17.77 -12.08
N VAL A 91 -8.22 16.88 -11.48
CA VAL A 91 -6.77 17.09 -11.37
C VAL A 91 -6.16 16.99 -12.78
N ASP A 92 -5.35 17.97 -13.17
CA ASP A 92 -4.74 18.03 -14.51
C ASP A 92 -3.53 17.11 -14.63
N HIS A 93 -2.76 16.97 -13.54
CA HIS A 93 -1.53 16.18 -13.53
C HIS A 93 -1.29 15.49 -12.19
N ILE A 94 -0.75 14.27 -12.26
CA ILE A 94 -0.36 13.47 -11.09
C ILE A 94 1.08 13.02 -11.32
N THR A 95 1.97 13.34 -10.36
CA THR A 95 3.41 13.03 -10.40
C THR A 95 3.86 12.24 -9.20
#